data_AF-A0A522WAE5-F1
#
_entry.id   AF-A0A522WAE5-F1
#
_cell.length_a   1.000
_cell.length_b   1.000
_cell.length_c   1.000
_cell.angle_alpha   90.00
_cell.angle_beta   90.00
_cell.angle_gamma   90.00
#
_symmetry.space_group_name_H-M   'P 1'
#
loop_
_entity.id
_entity.type
_entity.pdbx_description
1 polymer ?
#
loop_
_entity_poly.entity_id
_entity_poly.type
_entity_poly.pdbx_seq_one_letter_code
_entity_poly.pdbx_strand_id
1 'polypeptide(L)'
;MDAKKIFLAVILPTVLGIAVLPCFAAESEVVKKFTEALDSKNAIKMDEVIKANKEKIPDEVKTLLDAAIAPDAKEDEKESNFYLAELLAKGYSDATGDFKPLKSVKTVVFNSKLTPATRSKAENGVHTVIAPKSTDHVKNVFLPDNIIIKKGETVKWVNNDDSAHVLVSMPVIGIGGIKATRVEPGQSWEFKFEKPGDYYYICYIHKGMVGRITVEE
;
A
#
# COMPACT_ATOMS: atom_id res chain seq x y z
N MET A 1 5.31 -35.09 -13.30
CA MET A 1 4.92 -34.83 -11.90
C MET A 1 6.17 -34.92 -11.05
N ASP A 2 6.64 -33.93 -10.29
CA ASP A 2 6.11 -32.60 -10.03
C ASP A 2 7.16 -31.68 -9.39
N ALA A 3 6.91 -30.39 -9.62
CA ALA A 3 7.20 -29.21 -8.78
C ALA A 3 8.64 -28.93 -8.31
N LYS A 4 9.38 -28.14 -9.11
CA LYS A 4 10.43 -27.24 -8.62
C LYS A 4 9.80 -26.13 -7.77
N LYS A 5 10.09 -26.11 -6.47
CA LYS A 5 9.83 -24.94 -5.60
C LYS A 5 10.83 -23.83 -5.95
N ILE A 6 10.33 -22.73 -6.49
CA ILE A 6 11.09 -21.50 -6.68
C ILE A 6 11.21 -20.81 -5.32
N PHE A 7 12.41 -20.79 -4.74
CA PHE A 7 12.73 -19.96 -3.59
C PHE A 7 12.93 -18.51 -4.09
N LEU A 8 12.02 -17.62 -3.70
CA LEU A 8 12.18 -16.20 -3.90
C LEU A 8 13.18 -15.69 -2.84
N ALA A 9 14.41 -15.39 -3.26
CA ALA A 9 15.39 -14.74 -2.39
C ALA A 9 14.96 -13.28 -2.16
N VAL A 10 14.46 -13.00 -0.95
CA VAL A 10 14.29 -11.62 -0.47
C VAL A 10 15.67 -11.13 -0.07
N ILE A 11 16.23 -10.24 -0.88
CA ILE A 11 17.46 -9.50 -0.53
C ILE A 11 17.06 -8.49 0.54
N LEU A 12 17.37 -8.78 1.81
CA LEU A 12 17.31 -7.79 2.88
C LEU A 12 18.50 -6.82 2.72
N PRO A 13 18.28 -5.50 2.83
CA PRO A 13 19.39 -4.60 3.05
C PRO A 13 19.95 -4.85 4.46
N THR A 14 21.24 -5.07 4.56
CA THR A 14 21.98 -5.08 5.82
C THR A 14 21.87 -3.71 6.47
N VAL A 15 21.06 -3.61 7.53
CA VAL A 15 21.06 -2.45 8.42
C VAL A 15 22.27 -2.58 9.32
N LEU A 16 23.31 -1.78 9.03
CA LEU A 16 24.47 -1.61 9.88
C LEU A 16 24.03 -0.84 11.13
N GLY A 17 24.30 -1.40 12.31
CA GLY A 17 23.82 -0.88 13.59
C GLY A 17 24.23 0.57 13.87
N ILE A 18 23.23 1.39 14.19
CA ILE A 18 23.37 2.63 14.92
C ILE A 18 22.39 2.55 16.09
N ALA A 19 22.92 2.36 17.29
CA ALA A 19 22.16 2.49 18.52
C ALA A 19 21.94 3.99 18.80
N VAL A 20 20.83 4.53 18.31
CA VAL A 20 20.23 5.77 18.81
C VAL A 20 18.76 5.45 18.99
N LEU A 21 18.36 5.14 20.22
CA LEU A 21 16.94 4.96 20.57
C LEU A 21 16.26 6.33 20.52
N PRO A 22 15.33 6.60 19.60
CA PRO A 22 14.44 7.74 19.71
C PRO A 22 13.57 7.57 20.97
N CYS A 23 13.24 8.68 21.62
CA CYS A 23 12.28 8.71 22.71
C CYS A 23 10.88 8.36 22.15
N PHE A 24 10.53 7.08 22.15
CA PHE A 24 9.19 6.62 21.81
C PHE A 24 8.25 6.84 23.02
N ALA A 25 6.99 7.19 22.76
CA ALA A 25 5.92 6.85 23.70
C ALA A 25 6.11 5.38 24.10
N ALA A 26 6.03 5.06 25.40
CA ALA A 26 6.45 3.75 25.93
C ALA A 26 5.96 2.60 25.03
N GLU A 27 6.91 1.99 24.30
CA GLU A 27 6.64 0.89 23.38
C GLU A 27 5.89 -0.19 24.14
N SER A 28 4.77 -0.68 23.59
CA SER A 28 3.96 -1.65 24.30
C SER A 28 4.78 -2.93 24.54
N GLU A 29 4.54 -3.58 25.68
CA GLU A 29 5.23 -4.82 26.02
C GLU A 29 5.01 -5.92 24.96
N VAL A 30 3.91 -5.86 24.21
CA VAL A 30 3.61 -6.78 23.11
C VAL A 30 4.53 -6.53 21.93
N VAL A 31 4.63 -5.27 21.48
CA VAL A 31 5.48 -4.89 20.34
C VAL A 31 6.94 -5.16 20.69
N LYS A 32 7.40 -4.78 21.88
CA LYS A 32 8.76 -5.06 22.35
C LYS A 32 9.12 -6.54 22.28
N LYS A 33 8.29 -7.43 22.87
CA LYS A 33 8.52 -8.89 22.83
C LYS A 33 8.51 -9.45 21.42
N PHE A 34 7.63 -8.92 20.57
CA PHE A 34 7.57 -9.32 19.17
C PHE A 34 8.83 -8.90 18.41
N THR A 35 9.31 -7.68 18.61
CA THR A 35 10.55 -7.16 18.02
C THR A 35 11.77 -7.95 18.49
N GLU A 36 11.88 -8.26 19.79
CA GLU A 36 12.96 -9.12 20.32
C GLU A 36 12.95 -10.53 19.68
N ALA A 37 11.76 -11.10 19.46
CA ALA A 37 11.60 -12.38 18.77
C ALA A 37 11.97 -12.28 17.28
N LEU A 38 11.63 -11.17 16.62
CA LEU A 38 11.97 -10.88 15.23
C LEU A 38 13.49 -10.72 15.03
N ASP A 39 14.15 -9.94 15.88
CA ASP A 39 15.60 -9.68 15.84
C ASP A 39 16.40 -10.97 16.07
N SER A 40 15.91 -11.84 16.95
CA SER A 40 16.47 -13.18 17.16
C SER A 40 16.06 -14.21 16.10
N LYS A 41 15.32 -13.79 15.06
CA LYS A 41 14.82 -14.63 13.96
C LYS A 41 14.02 -15.84 14.46
N ASN A 42 13.33 -15.70 15.59
CA ASN A 42 12.61 -16.78 16.24
C ASN A 42 11.12 -16.74 15.89
N ALA A 43 10.78 -17.34 14.75
CA ALA A 43 9.40 -17.37 14.26
C ALA A 43 8.41 -18.06 15.22
N ILE A 44 8.88 -19.03 16.02
CA ILE A 44 8.05 -19.70 17.04
C ILE A 44 7.67 -18.71 18.13
N LYS A 45 8.64 -17.95 18.66
CA LYS A 45 8.38 -16.93 19.68
C LYS A 45 7.50 -15.79 19.15
N MET A 46 7.68 -15.39 17.89
CA MET A 46 6.79 -14.40 17.26
C MET A 46 5.33 -14.87 17.26
N ASP A 47 5.10 -16.13 16.86
CA ASP A 47 3.77 -16.75 16.86
C ASP A 47 3.20 -16.92 18.28
N GLU A 48 4.02 -17.28 19.26
CA GLU A 48 3.63 -17.34 20.68
C GLU A 48 3.18 -15.96 21.20
N VAL A 49 3.93 -14.89 20.90
CA VAL A 49 3.55 -13.51 21.29
C VAL A 49 2.20 -13.14 20.70
N ILE A 50 1.96 -13.43 19.42
CA ILE A 50 0.69 -13.15 18.75
C ILE A 50 -0.45 -13.94 19.40
N LYS A 51 -0.27 -15.26 19.59
CA LYS A 51 -1.29 -16.14 20.16
C LYS A 51 -1.65 -15.76 21.59
N ALA A 52 -0.68 -15.32 22.39
CA ALA A 52 -0.90 -14.89 23.76
C ALA A 52 -1.59 -13.52 23.87
N ASN A 53 -1.56 -12.70 22.82
CA ASN A 53 -2.03 -11.30 22.86
C ASN A 53 -3.08 -10.98 21.79
N LYS A 54 -3.79 -11.98 21.26
CA LYS A 54 -4.73 -11.83 20.12
C LYS A 54 -5.65 -10.62 20.22
N GLU A 55 -6.25 -10.39 21.38
CA GLU A 55 -7.19 -9.29 21.61
C GLU A 55 -6.55 -7.90 21.52
N LYS A 56 -5.24 -7.79 21.78
CA LYS A 56 -4.49 -6.53 21.75
C LYS A 56 -3.89 -6.23 20.37
N ILE A 57 -3.57 -7.26 19.57
CA ILE A 57 -2.87 -7.08 18.29
C ILE A 57 -3.53 -6.05 17.36
N PRO A 58 -4.87 -6.00 17.20
CA PRO A 58 -5.49 -4.97 16.37
C PRO A 58 -5.16 -3.53 16.81
N ASP A 59 -5.12 -3.26 18.11
CA ASP A 59 -4.80 -1.95 18.67
C ASP A 59 -3.30 -1.62 18.56
N GLU A 60 -2.44 -2.63 18.74
CA GLU A 60 -0.99 -2.49 18.52
C GLU A 60 -0.69 -2.15 17.05
N VAL A 61 -1.33 -2.85 16.11
CA VAL A 61 -1.26 -2.56 14.68
C VAL A 61 -1.72 -1.13 14.40
N LYS A 62 -2.85 -0.71 14.97
CA LYS A 62 -3.35 0.65 14.79
C LYS A 62 -2.36 1.69 15.32
N THR A 63 -1.78 1.47 16.49
CA THR A 63 -0.81 2.38 17.11
C THR A 63 0.45 2.54 16.24
N LEU A 64 0.97 1.44 15.70
CA LEU A 64 2.09 1.48 14.76
C LEU A 64 1.74 2.23 13.47
N LEU A 65 0.53 2.03 12.93
CA LEU A 65 0.08 2.77 11.76
C LEU A 65 -0.06 4.27 12.02
N ASP A 66 -0.64 4.66 13.17
CA ASP A 66 -0.78 6.06 13.56
C ASP A 66 0.60 6.74 13.72
N ALA A 67 1.56 6.04 14.32
CA ALA A 67 2.93 6.51 14.44
C ALA A 67 3.63 6.63 13.06
N ALA A 68 3.39 5.70 12.14
CA ALA A 68 3.98 5.71 10.80
C ALA A 68 3.48 6.87 9.92
N ILE A 69 2.26 7.35 10.14
CA ILE A 69 1.66 8.45 9.36
C ILE A 69 1.67 9.79 10.11
N ALA A 70 2.32 9.86 11.27
CA ALA A 70 2.45 11.10 12.00
C ALA A 70 3.16 12.16 11.13
N PRO A 71 2.71 13.43 11.12
CA PRO A 71 3.27 14.47 10.24
C PRO A 71 4.79 14.71 10.41
N ASP A 72 5.32 14.41 11.59
CA ASP A 72 6.71 14.59 12.01
C ASP A 72 7.52 13.28 12.07
N ALA A 73 6.94 12.15 11.66
CA ALA A 73 7.65 10.87 11.61
C ALA A 73 8.84 10.93 10.65
N LYS A 74 10.00 10.44 11.09
CA LYS A 74 11.15 10.27 10.20
C LYS A 74 10.92 9.10 9.25
N GLU A 75 11.52 9.13 8.06
CA GLU A 75 11.25 8.11 7.04
C GLU A 75 11.66 6.70 7.49
N ASP A 76 12.78 6.56 8.20
CA ASP A 76 13.25 5.30 8.78
C ASP A 76 12.31 4.77 9.88
N GLU A 77 11.76 5.66 10.71
CA GLU A 77 10.77 5.32 11.74
C GLU A 77 9.44 4.88 11.08
N LYS A 78 9.01 5.57 10.02
CA LYS A 78 7.82 5.23 9.24
C LYS A 78 7.94 3.85 8.58
N GLU A 79 9.06 3.58 7.91
CA GLU A 79 9.31 2.28 7.29
C GLU A 79 9.31 1.16 8.34
N SER A 80 9.95 1.37 9.48
CA SER A 80 10.01 0.41 10.59
C SER A 80 8.63 0.13 11.18
N ASN A 81 7.83 1.18 11.42
CA ASN A 81 6.48 1.04 11.96
C ASN A 81 5.54 0.32 10.99
N PHE A 82 5.59 0.65 9.69
CA PHE A 82 4.81 -0.09 8.69
C PHE A 82 5.21 -1.56 8.59
N TYR A 83 6.52 -1.85 8.68
CA TYR A 83 7.02 -3.22 8.64
C TYR A 83 6.52 -4.04 9.84
N LEU A 84 6.66 -3.50 11.06
CA LEU A 84 6.16 -4.15 12.27
C LEU A 84 4.64 -4.34 12.25
N ALA A 85 3.89 -3.32 11.84
CA ALA A 85 2.43 -3.38 11.71
C ALA A 85 2.00 -4.49 10.74
N GLU A 86 2.70 -4.61 9.60
CA GLU A 86 2.41 -5.65 8.62
C GLU A 86 2.69 -7.06 9.18
N LEU A 87 3.82 -7.27 9.86
CA LEU A 87 4.17 -8.56 10.44
C LEU A 87 3.19 -8.99 11.53
N LEU A 88 2.84 -8.08 12.45
CA LEU A 88 1.86 -8.33 13.50
C LEU A 88 0.48 -8.64 12.92
N ALA A 89 0.02 -7.81 11.98
CA ALA A 89 -1.28 -8.00 11.34
C ALA A 89 -1.34 -9.29 10.52
N LYS A 90 -0.25 -9.66 9.84
CA LYS A 90 -0.15 -10.91 9.09
C LYS A 90 -0.22 -12.11 10.04
N GLY A 91 0.63 -12.15 11.07
CA GLY A 91 0.63 -13.27 12.00
C GLY A 91 -0.69 -13.38 12.78
N TYR A 92 -1.32 -12.26 13.13
CA TYR A 92 -2.68 -12.24 13.68
C TYR A 92 -3.69 -12.85 12.71
N SER A 93 -3.64 -12.47 11.42
CA SER A 93 -4.52 -13.03 10.38
C SER A 93 -4.29 -14.53 10.24
N ASP A 94 -3.04 -15.00 10.21
CA ASP A 94 -2.70 -16.43 10.14
C ASP A 94 -3.23 -17.20 11.36
N ALA A 95 -3.21 -16.60 12.56
CA ALA A 95 -3.60 -17.22 13.82
C ALA A 95 -5.11 -17.17 14.13
N THR A 96 -5.87 -16.32 13.43
CA THR A 96 -7.30 -16.04 13.74
C THR A 96 -8.23 -16.16 12.54
N GLY A 97 -7.71 -16.03 11.32
CA GLY A 97 -8.52 -15.85 10.11
C GLY A 97 -9.14 -14.46 9.96
N ASP A 98 -8.90 -13.54 10.90
CA ASP A 98 -9.37 -12.16 10.81
C ASP A 98 -8.36 -11.27 10.09
N PHE A 99 -8.69 -10.94 8.84
CA PHE A 99 -7.86 -10.13 7.96
C PHE A 99 -8.06 -8.61 8.13
N LYS A 100 -8.94 -8.15 9.03
CA LYS A 100 -9.23 -6.71 9.17
C LYS A 100 -7.97 -5.88 9.48
N PRO A 101 -7.09 -6.26 10.43
CA PRO A 101 -5.87 -5.49 10.68
C PRO A 101 -4.95 -5.47 9.46
N LEU A 102 -4.79 -6.60 8.77
CA LEU A 102 -3.92 -6.67 7.59
C LEU A 102 -4.47 -5.81 6.45
N LYS A 103 -5.79 -5.82 6.23
CA LYS A 103 -6.44 -4.92 5.26
C LYS A 103 -6.20 -3.46 5.64
N SER A 104 -6.32 -3.10 6.93
CA SER A 104 -6.03 -1.75 7.43
C SER A 104 -4.60 -1.32 7.11
N VAL A 105 -3.61 -2.16 7.42
CA VAL A 105 -2.20 -1.91 7.09
C VAL A 105 -2.02 -1.66 5.59
N LYS A 106 -2.57 -2.54 4.75
CA LYS A 106 -2.45 -2.40 3.29
C LYS A 106 -3.10 -1.11 2.78
N THR A 107 -4.25 -0.72 3.32
CA THR A 107 -4.93 0.53 2.95
C THR A 107 -4.11 1.75 3.38
N VAL A 108 -3.61 1.79 4.61
CA VAL A 108 -2.83 2.94 5.13
C VAL A 108 -1.51 3.10 4.37
N VAL A 109 -0.76 2.01 4.18
CA VAL A 109 0.51 2.02 3.41
C VAL A 109 0.29 2.43 1.95
N PHE A 110 -0.86 2.08 1.36
CA PHE A 110 -1.19 2.53 0.02
C PHE A 110 -1.48 4.03 0.01
N ASN A 111 -2.35 4.51 0.90
CA ASN A 111 -2.73 5.91 0.98
C ASN A 111 -1.56 6.82 1.32
N SER A 112 -0.58 6.36 2.10
CA SER A 112 0.62 7.16 2.45
C SER A 112 1.52 7.49 1.26
N LYS A 113 1.27 6.88 0.09
CA LYS A 113 2.01 7.11 -1.16
C LYS A 113 1.26 8.02 -2.14
N LEU A 114 0.01 8.35 -1.84
CA LEU A 114 -0.84 9.17 -2.70
C LEU A 114 -0.68 10.65 -2.36
N THR A 115 -0.84 11.51 -3.35
CA THR A 115 -1.06 12.94 -3.10
C THR A 115 -2.43 13.18 -2.43
N PRO A 116 -2.65 14.35 -1.81
CA PRO A 116 -3.95 14.71 -1.27
C PRO A 116 -5.06 14.58 -2.32
N ALA A 117 -6.19 13.98 -1.92
CA ALA A 117 -7.31 13.77 -2.81
C ALA A 117 -7.82 15.10 -3.38
N THR A 118 -8.04 15.15 -4.70
CA THR A 118 -8.59 16.32 -5.37
C THR A 118 -9.87 15.99 -6.12
N ARG A 119 -10.84 16.91 -6.10
CA ARG A 119 -12.04 16.80 -6.94
C ARG A 119 -11.64 17.13 -8.36
N SER A 120 -11.57 16.10 -9.21
CA SER A 120 -11.15 16.28 -10.59
C SER A 120 -12.25 16.97 -11.39
N LYS A 121 -11.87 17.87 -12.30
CA LYS A 121 -12.80 18.51 -13.22
C LYS A 121 -12.92 17.67 -14.49
N ALA A 122 -14.11 17.15 -14.76
CA ALA A 122 -14.37 16.43 -16.00
C ALA A 122 -14.45 17.39 -17.20
N GLU A 123 -13.95 16.93 -18.34
CA GLU A 123 -14.25 17.52 -19.66
C GLU A 123 -15.18 16.55 -20.39
N ASN A 124 -16.40 16.99 -20.69
CA ASN A 124 -17.44 16.15 -21.32
C ASN A 124 -17.70 14.83 -20.57
N GLY A 125 -17.67 14.85 -19.23
CA GLY A 125 -17.88 13.65 -18.39
C GLY A 125 -16.67 12.71 -18.29
N VAL A 126 -15.52 13.13 -18.81
CA VAL A 126 -14.27 12.37 -18.77
C VAL A 126 -13.22 13.11 -17.93
N HIS A 127 -12.72 12.44 -16.89
CA HIS A 127 -11.56 12.88 -16.12
C HIS A 127 -10.29 12.33 -16.76
N THR A 128 -9.20 13.09 -16.72
CA THR A 128 -7.92 12.64 -17.27
C THR A 128 -6.91 12.40 -16.14
N VAL A 129 -6.26 11.24 -16.19
CA VAL A 129 -5.07 10.89 -15.43
C VAL A 129 -3.94 10.65 -16.41
N ILE A 130 -2.76 11.18 -16.14
CA ILE A 130 -1.61 11.10 -17.04
C ILE A 130 -0.53 10.26 -16.38
N ALA A 131 0.03 9.30 -17.12
CA ALA A 131 1.37 8.79 -16.83
C ALA A 131 2.36 9.69 -17.58
N PRO A 132 3.04 10.63 -16.90
CA PRO A 132 3.90 11.61 -17.57
C PRO A 132 5.17 10.94 -18.09
N LYS A 133 5.83 11.61 -19.03
CA LYS A 133 7.19 11.25 -19.43
C LYS A 133 8.11 11.21 -18.21
N SER A 134 8.78 10.08 -18.02
CA SER A 134 9.71 9.89 -16.92
C SER A 134 10.91 10.86 -17.01
N THR A 135 11.29 11.43 -15.88
CA THR A 135 12.45 12.32 -15.68
C THR A 135 13.22 11.87 -14.43
N ASP A 136 14.30 12.58 -14.09
CA ASP A 136 15.07 12.32 -12.87
C ASP A 136 14.26 12.60 -11.59
N HIS A 137 13.21 13.42 -11.66
CA HIS A 137 12.39 13.85 -10.52
C HIS A 137 10.99 13.24 -10.50
N VAL A 138 10.49 12.82 -11.66
CA VAL A 138 9.12 12.29 -11.83
C VAL A 138 9.20 11.01 -12.62
N LYS A 139 8.93 9.88 -11.99
CA LYS A 139 8.99 8.56 -12.63
C LYS A 139 8.00 7.62 -11.97
N ASN A 140 7.34 6.78 -12.77
CA ASN A 140 6.40 5.77 -12.27
C ASN A 140 5.26 6.37 -11.41
N VAL A 141 4.64 7.46 -11.88
CA VAL A 141 3.54 8.13 -11.18
C VAL A 141 2.31 8.28 -12.08
N PHE A 142 1.13 8.34 -11.46
CA PHE A 142 -0.08 8.84 -12.11
C PHE A 142 -0.30 10.29 -11.67
N LEU A 143 -0.72 11.18 -12.57
CA LEU A 143 -0.97 12.58 -12.26
C LEU A 143 -2.35 13.02 -12.78
N PRO A 144 -3.26 13.45 -11.90
CA PRO A 144 -3.27 13.20 -10.46
C PRO A 144 -3.36 11.70 -10.12
N ASP A 145 -2.78 11.27 -9.00
CA ASP A 145 -2.86 9.88 -8.52
C ASP A 145 -4.08 9.61 -7.62
N ASN A 146 -4.72 10.65 -7.10
CA ASN A 146 -5.81 10.55 -6.14
C ASN A 146 -6.94 11.52 -6.48
N ILE A 147 -7.98 11.03 -7.15
CA ILE A 147 -9.10 11.86 -7.57
C ILE A 147 -10.43 11.40 -7.00
N ILE A 148 -11.31 12.37 -6.80
CA ILE A 148 -12.72 12.18 -6.46
C ILE A 148 -13.55 12.53 -7.69
N ILE A 149 -14.45 11.62 -8.06
CA ILE A 149 -15.40 11.72 -9.18
C ILE A 149 -16.79 11.28 -8.71
N LYS A 150 -17.79 11.39 -9.57
CA LYS A 150 -19.16 10.91 -9.35
C LYS A 150 -19.44 9.62 -10.11
N LYS A 151 -20.42 8.89 -9.60
CA LYS A 151 -20.98 7.72 -10.26
C LYS A 151 -21.45 8.05 -11.67
N GLY A 152 -21.08 7.18 -12.60
CA GLY A 152 -21.40 7.28 -14.02
C GLY A 152 -20.33 8.00 -14.85
N GLU A 153 -19.38 8.70 -14.22
CA GLU A 153 -18.28 9.37 -14.91
C GLU A 153 -17.19 8.39 -15.37
N THR A 154 -16.40 8.82 -16.34
CA THR A 154 -15.32 8.04 -16.95
C THR A 154 -13.97 8.64 -16.56
N VAL A 155 -12.98 7.79 -16.28
CA VAL A 155 -11.58 8.22 -16.20
C VAL A 155 -10.83 7.67 -17.41
N LYS A 156 -10.08 8.55 -18.07
CA LYS A 156 -9.12 8.23 -19.13
C LYS A 156 -7.70 8.34 -18.59
N TRP A 157 -6.95 7.25 -18.68
CA TRP A 157 -5.51 7.25 -18.44
C TRP A 157 -4.78 7.46 -19.76
N VAL A 158 -3.98 8.52 -19.85
CA VAL A 158 -3.16 8.85 -21.01
C VAL A 158 -1.70 8.52 -20.70
N ASN A 159 -1.06 7.72 -21.55
CA ASN A 159 0.34 7.40 -21.40
C ASN A 159 1.21 8.35 -22.24
N ASN A 160 1.80 9.34 -21.56
CA ASN A 160 2.79 10.24 -22.14
C ASN A 160 4.23 9.79 -21.83
N ASP A 161 4.41 8.64 -21.18
CA ASP A 161 5.72 8.05 -20.95
C ASP A 161 6.23 7.31 -22.18
N ASP A 162 7.55 7.12 -22.24
CA ASP A 162 8.22 6.33 -23.27
C ASP A 162 8.12 4.81 -22.98
N SER A 163 7.58 4.44 -21.80
CA SER A 163 7.34 3.07 -21.36
C SER A 163 5.84 2.75 -21.34
N ALA A 164 5.49 1.48 -21.54
CA ALA A 164 4.10 1.06 -21.42
C ALA A 164 3.65 0.94 -19.95
N HIS A 165 2.35 1.02 -19.70
CA HIS A 165 1.76 0.80 -18.38
C HIS A 165 0.68 -0.29 -18.39
N VAL A 166 0.52 -1.00 -17.27
CA VAL A 166 -0.48 -2.07 -17.11
C VAL A 166 -1.26 -1.80 -15.83
N LEU A 167 -2.45 -1.22 -15.94
CA LEU A 167 -3.24 -0.80 -14.80
C LEU A 167 -4.08 -1.96 -14.26
N VAL A 168 -3.92 -2.28 -12.98
CA VAL A 168 -4.68 -3.35 -12.33
C VAL A 168 -5.21 -2.90 -10.97
N SER A 169 -6.41 -3.36 -10.63
CA SER A 169 -7.04 -3.08 -9.33
C SER A 169 -6.29 -3.75 -8.17
N MET A 170 -6.42 -3.17 -6.98
CA MET A 170 -6.04 -3.76 -5.70
C MET A 170 -7.30 -4.15 -4.90
N PRO A 171 -8.00 -5.24 -5.29
CA PRO A 171 -9.30 -5.60 -4.71
C PRO A 171 -9.23 -5.98 -3.22
N VAL A 172 -8.04 -6.26 -2.69
CA VAL A 172 -7.83 -6.49 -1.26
C VAL A 172 -8.23 -5.28 -0.40
N ILE A 173 -8.09 -4.06 -0.94
CA ILE A 173 -8.34 -2.80 -0.21
C ILE A 173 -9.45 -1.94 -0.78
N GLY A 174 -10.06 -2.29 -1.93
CA GLY A 174 -11.23 -1.59 -2.46
C GLY A 174 -11.94 -2.33 -3.59
N ILE A 175 -12.72 -1.59 -4.36
CA ILE A 175 -13.51 -2.10 -5.47
C ILE A 175 -12.57 -2.46 -6.63
N GLY A 176 -12.80 -3.63 -7.24
CA GLY A 176 -12.09 -4.08 -8.43
C GLY A 176 -12.72 -3.59 -9.74
N GLY A 177 -12.11 -3.97 -10.87
CA GLY A 177 -12.66 -3.73 -12.20
C GLY A 177 -11.69 -3.02 -13.14
N ILE A 178 -10.77 -2.21 -12.59
CA ILE A 178 -9.65 -1.64 -13.34
C ILE A 178 -8.72 -2.77 -13.77
N LYS A 179 -8.66 -3.03 -15.08
CA LYS A 179 -7.78 -4.01 -15.72
C LYS A 179 -7.50 -3.58 -17.16
N ALA A 180 -6.50 -2.72 -17.35
CA ALA A 180 -5.97 -2.41 -18.66
C ALA A 180 -4.96 -3.50 -19.06
N THR A 181 -5.13 -4.12 -20.23
CA THR A 181 -4.20 -5.15 -20.71
C THR A 181 -2.79 -4.58 -20.84
N ARG A 182 -2.67 -3.40 -21.48
CA ARG A 182 -1.44 -2.61 -21.64
C ARG A 182 -1.78 -1.27 -22.30
N VAL A 183 -1.18 -0.18 -21.85
CA VAL A 183 -1.30 1.16 -22.43
C VAL A 183 0.08 1.56 -22.97
N GLU A 184 0.25 1.50 -24.29
CA GLU A 184 1.51 1.83 -24.95
C GLU A 184 1.78 3.35 -24.95
N PRO A 185 3.03 3.79 -25.18
CA PRO A 185 3.36 5.21 -25.35
C PRO A 185 2.43 5.92 -26.36
N GLY A 186 1.92 7.08 -25.97
CA GLY A 186 0.98 7.88 -26.76
C GLY A 186 -0.45 7.32 -26.82
N GLN A 187 -0.74 6.19 -26.18
CA GLN A 187 -2.09 5.61 -26.13
C GLN A 187 -2.83 6.02 -24.87
N SER A 188 -4.13 5.72 -24.85
CA SER A 188 -4.97 5.90 -23.66
C SER A 188 -5.89 4.71 -23.43
N TRP A 189 -6.38 4.60 -22.20
CA TRP A 189 -7.38 3.60 -21.80
C TRP A 189 -8.42 4.27 -20.91
N GLU A 190 -9.67 3.86 -21.04
CA GLU A 190 -10.80 4.44 -20.31
C GLU A 190 -11.54 3.41 -19.48
N PHE A 191 -12.10 3.85 -18.35
CA PHE A 191 -12.97 3.06 -17.50
C PHE A 191 -14.12 3.91 -16.95
N LYS A 192 -15.35 3.41 -17.08
CA LYS A 192 -16.55 4.05 -16.54
C LYS A 192 -16.87 3.51 -15.16
N PHE A 193 -17.10 4.40 -14.20
CA PHE A 193 -17.30 4.07 -12.80
C PHE A 193 -18.78 4.03 -12.44
N GLU A 194 -19.38 2.85 -12.41
CA GLU A 194 -20.84 2.72 -12.18
C GLU A 194 -21.25 2.47 -10.73
N LYS A 195 -20.27 2.23 -9.85
CA LYS A 195 -20.52 1.94 -8.43
C LYS A 195 -19.74 2.93 -7.56
N PRO A 196 -20.40 3.59 -6.60
CA PRO A 196 -19.73 4.38 -5.58
C PRO A 196 -18.76 3.55 -4.75
N GLY A 197 -17.72 4.20 -4.26
CA GLY A 197 -16.68 3.63 -3.39
C GLY A 197 -15.26 3.85 -3.92
N ASP A 198 -14.31 3.22 -3.25
CA ASP A 198 -12.89 3.41 -3.50
C ASP A 198 -12.31 2.36 -4.45
N TYR A 199 -11.68 2.83 -5.52
CA TYR A 199 -10.98 2.01 -6.51
C TYR A 199 -9.48 2.25 -6.41
N TYR A 200 -8.79 1.35 -5.72
CA TYR A 200 -7.34 1.34 -5.64
C TYR A 200 -6.75 0.60 -6.83
N TYR A 201 -5.71 1.16 -7.47
CA TYR A 201 -5.07 0.55 -8.62
C TYR A 201 -3.55 0.82 -8.65
N ILE A 202 -2.82 -0.07 -9.32
CA ILE A 202 -1.37 0.03 -9.50
C ILE A 202 -1.01 -0.12 -10.97
N CYS A 203 0.20 0.28 -11.34
CA CYS A 203 0.85 -0.27 -12.52
C CYS A 203 1.55 -1.58 -12.17
N TYR A 204 1.12 -2.69 -12.76
CA TYR A 204 1.65 -4.03 -12.47
C TYR A 204 3.16 -4.17 -12.73
N ILE A 205 3.68 -3.45 -13.73
CA ILE A 205 5.07 -3.57 -14.18
C ILE A 205 6.01 -2.50 -13.61
N HIS A 206 5.48 -1.48 -12.91
CA HIS A 206 6.27 -0.40 -12.33
C HIS A 206 6.06 -0.32 -10.82
N LYS A 207 7.10 -0.63 -10.05
CA LYS A 207 7.06 -0.60 -8.58
C LYS A 207 6.74 0.80 -8.07
N GLY A 208 5.87 0.88 -7.07
CA GLY A 208 5.51 2.13 -6.40
C GLY A 208 4.49 3.00 -7.15
N MET A 209 4.14 2.67 -8.39
CA MET A 209 3.15 3.43 -9.17
C MET A 209 1.73 3.06 -8.73
N VAL A 210 1.12 3.93 -7.93
CA VAL A 210 -0.16 3.72 -7.28
C VAL A 210 -1.14 4.83 -7.63
N GLY A 211 -2.43 4.52 -7.63
CA GLY A 211 -3.48 5.52 -7.74
C GLY A 211 -4.79 5.08 -7.07
N ARG A 212 -5.66 6.04 -6.82
CA ARG A 212 -6.98 5.86 -6.22
C ARG A 212 -8.01 6.75 -6.91
N ILE A 213 -9.14 6.15 -7.25
CA ILE A 213 -10.35 6.86 -7.65
C ILE A 213 -11.39 6.68 -6.56
N THR A 214 -11.85 7.78 -5.96
CA THR A 214 -13.00 7.78 -5.05
C THR A 214 -14.24 8.16 -5.86
N VAL A 215 -15.24 7.28 -5.89
CA VAL A 215 -16.49 7.50 -6.61
C VAL A 215 -17.59 7.82 -5.60
N GLU A 216 -18.07 9.06 -5.63
CA GLU A 216 -19.23 9.51 -4.86
C GLU A 216 -20.54 9.29 -5.65
N GLU A 217 -21.69 9.49 -5.01
CA GLU A 217 -22.99 9.45 -5.67
C GLU A 217 -23.21 10.60 -6.66
#